data_AF-A0A1C6T1H9-F1
#
_entry.id   AF-A0A1C6T1H9-F1
#
_cell.length_a   1.000
_cell.length_b   1.000
_cell.length_c   1.000
_cell.angle_alpha   90.00
_cell.angle_beta   90.00
_cell.angle_gamma   90.00
#
_symmetry.space_group_name_H-M   'P 1'
#
loop_
_entity.id
_entity.type
_entity.pdbx_description
1 polymer ?
#
loop_
_entity_poly.entity_id
_entity_poly.type
_entity_poly.pdbx_seq_one_letter_code
_entity_poly.pdbx_strand_id
1 'polypeptide(L)'
;MTAAGPEVVTVNVALETVWDAVNDVALWPSPLDDASTVHLLRQTRDSRELEISVGTGTWVLRQTLDPGPRTTDPAARTTTFGVRDAAASTAGWQRLVLRAVPGGTELRSETEGDPPPLTLPVARLAEQLRDVPAPAPVDDPRAAARGLADQIAASAARHCRAHTLSGGLVAQLRAAGLYTMGLPRSLGGRQSDFRTIVDVVEELSRADGATGWHVLTGNTNAFLAWLDPAVAKGLLAGAPSPALAGSTAPNGRGTRREDGGFRVSGRWPLCSGSTHAGVLMAGFLVDGDPPGPGPLPPARVGFFPAEAATLLGTWRPMGLEATGSHDLELAGLDIPAEATAAPHVEPARHDGELYRLTPYNILMVLLAGFPLGIMRRAVDDATALARTKFRAGSRSPMIDDPETVSTLLDAESALRAARALVHETFDEAWQALAAGDQLSDRQRAAIAMAAGHALRRGREVATAMLRLGGTGALNLDHPLQRCLRDVHAAGQHVGFGDDLRQRVGRTFLGLETSPALHQV
;
A
#
# COMPACT_ATOMS: atom_id res chain seq x y z
N MET A 1 -16.68 38.34 33.29
CA MET A 1 -15.82 37.61 32.34
C MET A 1 -16.71 37.13 31.20
N THR A 2 -16.55 37.68 30.02
CA THR A 2 -17.26 37.25 28.79
C THR A 2 -16.83 35.82 28.46
N ALA A 3 -17.80 34.92 28.27
CA ALA A 3 -17.53 33.57 27.77
C ALA A 3 -16.81 33.69 26.41
N ALA A 4 -15.64 33.06 26.29
CA ALA A 4 -14.93 33.00 25.03
C ALA A 4 -15.81 32.25 24.02
N GLY A 5 -16.07 32.85 22.85
CA GLY A 5 -16.79 32.18 21.76
C GLY A 5 -16.00 31.00 21.19
N PRO A 6 -16.63 30.15 20.36
CA PRO A 6 -15.96 29.01 19.74
C PRO A 6 -14.79 29.48 18.87
N GLU A 7 -13.61 28.88 19.07
CA GLU A 7 -12.41 29.15 18.29
C GLU A 7 -12.55 28.53 16.88
N VAL A 8 -12.27 29.31 15.84
CA VAL A 8 -12.37 28.91 14.43
C VAL A 8 -11.03 29.15 13.74
N VAL A 9 -10.45 28.12 13.12
CA VAL A 9 -9.14 28.22 12.45
C VAL A 9 -9.18 27.51 11.10
N THR A 10 -8.57 28.12 10.07
CA THR A 10 -8.48 27.54 8.72
C THR A 10 -7.15 26.81 8.52
N VAL A 11 -7.19 25.59 7.98
CA VAL A 11 -6.03 24.75 7.68
C VAL A 11 -5.98 24.36 6.20
N ASN A 12 -4.78 24.15 5.66
CA ASN A 12 -4.56 23.78 4.26
C ASN A 12 -4.56 22.24 4.03
N VAL A 13 -5.47 21.53 4.70
CA VAL A 13 -5.61 20.07 4.60
C VAL A 13 -6.97 19.74 3.99
N ALA A 14 -7.02 18.79 3.05
CA ALA A 14 -8.28 18.33 2.49
C ALA A 14 -9.14 17.66 3.58
N LEU A 15 -10.43 17.99 3.65
CA LEU A 15 -11.35 17.53 4.70
C LEU A 15 -11.29 16.01 4.91
N GLU A 16 -11.20 15.25 3.82
CA GLU A 16 -11.15 13.79 3.80
C GLU A 16 -9.87 13.20 4.42
N THR A 17 -8.83 14.02 4.55
CA THR A 17 -7.51 13.65 5.06
C THR A 17 -7.21 14.23 6.43
N VAL A 18 -8.14 14.99 7.04
CA VAL A 18 -7.85 15.67 8.31
C VAL A 18 -7.67 14.68 9.46
N TRP A 19 -8.46 13.61 9.54
CA TRP A 19 -8.24 12.56 10.55
C TRP A 19 -6.85 11.91 10.38
N ASP A 20 -6.49 11.63 9.14
CA ASP A 20 -5.20 11.06 8.79
C ASP A 20 -4.05 12.04 9.08
N ALA A 21 -4.25 13.33 8.84
CA ALA A 21 -3.29 14.38 9.16
C ALA A 21 -3.17 14.59 10.67
N VAL A 22 -4.27 14.52 11.43
CA VAL A 22 -4.26 14.58 12.90
C VAL A 22 -3.56 13.34 13.49
N ASN A 23 -3.81 12.16 12.93
CA ASN A 23 -3.10 10.94 13.27
C ASN A 23 -1.60 11.06 12.93
N ASP A 24 -1.26 11.61 11.77
CA ASP A 24 0.12 11.80 11.32
C ASP A 24 0.88 12.83 12.17
N VAL A 25 0.24 13.95 12.55
CA VAL A 25 0.75 14.98 13.46
C VAL A 25 0.97 14.40 14.86
N ALA A 26 -0.01 13.65 15.39
CA ALA A 26 0.16 12.98 16.67
C ALA A 26 1.31 11.96 16.63
N LEU A 27 1.50 11.27 15.51
CA LEU A 27 2.59 10.32 15.31
C LEU A 27 3.96 10.98 15.03
N TRP A 28 4.06 12.32 14.96
CA TRP A 28 5.30 13.03 14.59
C TRP A 28 5.76 13.97 15.72
N PRO A 29 6.78 13.61 16.52
CA PRO A 29 7.40 14.60 17.38
C PRO A 29 8.13 15.64 16.50
N SER A 30 7.81 16.92 16.69
CA SER A 30 8.68 18.00 16.24
C SER A 30 10.06 17.83 16.91
N PRO A 31 11.19 18.12 16.23
CA PRO A 31 12.51 18.14 16.86
C PRO A 31 12.67 19.27 17.91
N LEU A 32 11.65 20.12 18.05
CA LEU A 32 11.54 21.09 19.13
C LEU A 32 10.72 20.46 20.26
N ASP A 33 11.40 20.07 21.35
CA ASP A 33 10.80 19.84 22.67
C ASP A 33 10.29 21.19 23.21
N ASP A 34 9.23 21.72 22.59
CA ASP A 34 8.45 22.83 23.10
C ASP A 34 7.11 22.29 23.62
N ALA A 35 6.54 22.93 24.63
CA ALA A 35 5.24 22.65 25.23
C ALA A 35 4.04 22.87 24.26
N SER A 36 4.30 22.93 22.96
CA SER A 36 3.39 23.19 21.85
C SER A 36 3.18 21.99 20.91
N THR A 37 3.96 20.90 21.03
CA THR A 37 3.89 19.71 20.16
C THR A 37 2.79 18.71 20.57
N VAL A 38 2.05 18.17 19.59
CA VAL A 38 1.09 17.05 19.78
C VAL A 38 1.85 15.72 19.72
N HIS A 39 1.64 14.81 20.68
CA HIS A 39 2.21 13.46 20.68
C HIS A 39 1.12 12.40 20.81
N LEU A 40 1.20 11.32 20.05
CA LEU A 40 0.35 10.15 20.21
C LEU A 40 0.85 9.32 21.40
N LEU A 41 0.01 9.18 22.42
CA LEU A 41 0.27 8.31 23.57
C LEU A 41 -0.24 6.89 23.32
N ARG A 42 -1.40 6.75 22.66
CA ARG A 42 -2.03 5.46 22.39
C ARG A 42 -3.01 5.55 21.23
N GLN A 43 -3.13 4.50 20.44
CA GLN A 43 -4.15 4.36 19.39
C GLN A 43 -4.90 3.03 19.56
N THR A 44 -6.22 3.03 19.33
CA THR A 44 -7.01 1.80 19.35
C THR A 44 -6.71 0.92 18.14
N ARG A 45 -6.93 -0.40 18.27
CA ARG A 45 -6.63 -1.37 17.20
C ARG A 45 -7.40 -1.13 15.90
N ASP A 46 -8.55 -0.47 15.97
CA ASP A 46 -9.39 -0.09 14.84
C ASP A 46 -9.07 1.33 14.31
N SER A 47 -8.06 2.00 14.88
CA SER A 47 -7.64 3.37 14.55
C SER A 47 -8.72 4.45 14.75
N ARG A 48 -9.81 4.12 15.46
CA ARG A 48 -10.95 5.02 15.67
C ARG A 48 -10.79 5.93 16.89
N GLU A 49 -9.91 5.62 17.83
CA GLU A 49 -9.55 6.52 18.93
C GLU A 49 -8.03 6.74 18.99
N LEU A 50 -7.65 8.01 19.21
CA LEU A 50 -6.27 8.46 19.41
C LEU A 50 -6.18 9.14 20.77
N GLU A 51 -5.42 8.60 21.69
CA GLU A 51 -4.99 9.30 22.90
C GLU A 51 -3.74 10.10 22.57
N ILE A 52 -3.84 11.41 22.66
CA ILE A 52 -2.79 12.38 22.32
C ILE A 52 -2.44 13.23 23.54
N SER A 53 -1.19 13.65 23.67
CA SER A 53 -0.80 14.79 24.50
C SER A 53 -0.53 16.02 23.64
N VAL A 54 -0.70 17.19 24.22
CA VAL A 54 -0.48 18.53 23.64
C VAL A 54 -0.11 19.45 24.81
N GLY A 55 1.15 19.87 24.88
CA GLY A 55 1.65 20.51 26.10
C GLY A 55 1.56 19.58 27.32
N THR A 56 0.92 20.02 28.41
CA THR A 56 0.81 19.24 29.66
C THR A 56 -0.49 18.41 29.78
N GLY A 57 -1.40 18.52 28.81
CA GLY A 57 -2.69 17.82 28.81
C GLY A 57 -2.67 16.53 27.99
N THR A 58 -3.59 15.62 28.31
CA THR A 58 -3.85 14.40 27.54
C THR A 58 -5.31 14.35 27.12
N TRP A 59 -5.57 14.02 25.86
CA TRP A 59 -6.90 13.97 25.27
C TRP A 59 -7.12 12.69 24.50
N VAL A 60 -8.36 12.25 24.42
CA VAL A 60 -8.78 11.16 23.52
C VAL A 60 -9.62 11.76 22.40
N LEU A 61 -9.11 11.68 21.17
CA LEU A 61 -9.84 11.95 19.94
C LEU A 61 -10.54 10.67 19.48
N ARG A 62 -11.74 10.79 18.92
CA ARG A 62 -12.49 9.68 18.34
C ARG A 62 -13.07 10.04 16.99
N GLN A 63 -12.83 9.20 16.00
CA GLN A 63 -13.46 9.26 14.70
C GLN A 63 -14.93 8.86 14.84
N THR A 64 -15.83 9.85 14.83
CA THR A 64 -17.28 9.62 14.79
C THR A 64 -17.70 9.35 13.35
N LEU A 65 -18.13 8.12 13.06
CA LEU A 65 -18.73 7.72 11.78
C LEU A 65 -20.17 8.24 11.58
N ASP A 66 -20.69 9.05 12.50
CA ASP A 66 -22.04 9.58 12.35
C ASP A 66 -21.97 10.81 11.42
N PRO A 67 -22.53 10.74 10.20
CA PRO A 67 -22.72 11.95 9.41
C PRO A 67 -23.68 12.82 10.22
N GLY A 68 -23.16 13.90 10.80
CA GLY A 68 -24.00 14.92 11.44
C GLY A 68 -25.13 15.34 10.50
N PRO A 69 -26.19 15.99 11.03
CA PRO A 69 -27.39 16.30 10.27
C PRO A 69 -27.04 16.89 8.90
N ARG A 70 -27.57 16.27 7.83
CA ARG A 70 -27.33 16.68 6.44
C ARG A 70 -27.50 18.18 6.31
N THR A 71 -26.42 18.87 5.96
CA THR A 71 -26.49 20.29 5.62
C THR A 71 -27.37 20.43 4.38
N THR A 72 -28.16 21.50 4.28
CA THR A 72 -28.96 21.80 3.09
C THR A 72 -28.13 22.40 1.96
N ASP A 73 -26.83 22.57 2.17
CA ASP A 73 -25.88 23.16 1.23
C ASP A 73 -24.97 22.06 0.63
N PRO A 74 -25.20 21.64 -0.62
CA PRO A 74 -24.44 20.56 -1.26
C PRO A 74 -22.94 20.87 -1.47
N ALA A 75 -22.50 22.13 -1.27
CA ALA A 75 -21.08 22.52 -1.33
C ALA A 75 -20.35 22.41 0.03
N ALA A 76 -21.08 22.33 1.15
CA ALA A 76 -20.51 22.31 2.49
C ALA A 76 -20.38 20.86 3.00
N ARG A 77 -19.23 20.22 2.73
CA ARG A 77 -18.86 18.96 3.40
C ARG A 77 -18.44 19.25 4.84
N THR A 78 -18.96 18.47 5.78
CA THR A 78 -18.67 18.60 7.21
C THR A 78 -18.29 17.23 7.79
N THR A 79 -17.21 17.18 8.57
CA THR A 79 -16.77 15.99 9.32
C THR A 79 -16.73 16.32 10.81
N THR A 80 -17.07 15.37 11.68
CA THR A 80 -17.06 15.60 13.13
C THR A 80 -16.23 14.57 13.88
N PHE A 81 -15.55 15.00 14.94
CA PHE A 81 -14.79 14.14 15.84
C PHE A 81 -15.23 14.34 17.28
N GLY A 82 -15.27 13.25 18.04
CA GLY A 82 -15.40 13.31 19.48
C GLY A 82 -14.05 13.66 20.11
N VAL A 83 -14.03 14.55 21.11
CA VAL A 83 -12.85 14.76 21.95
C VAL A 83 -13.21 14.75 23.42
N ARG A 84 -12.37 14.16 24.25
CA ARG A 84 -12.48 14.22 25.71
C ARG A 84 -11.11 14.37 26.36
N ASP A 85 -11.08 14.95 27.56
CA ASP A 85 -9.91 14.90 28.43
C ASP A 85 -9.70 13.46 28.92
N ALA A 86 -8.48 12.94 28.81
CA ALA A 86 -8.16 11.58 29.23
C ALA A 86 -8.14 11.42 30.76
N ALA A 87 -7.89 12.50 31.51
CA ALA A 87 -7.86 12.51 32.97
C ALA A 87 -9.26 12.64 33.59
N ALA A 88 -10.24 13.19 32.85
CA ALA A 88 -11.60 13.39 33.33
C ALA A 88 -12.55 12.29 32.81
N SER A 89 -12.52 11.12 33.44
CA SER A 89 -13.33 9.96 33.04
C SER A 89 -14.86 10.18 33.10
N THR A 90 -15.32 11.22 33.78
CA THR A 90 -16.73 11.63 33.90
C THR A 90 -17.13 12.78 32.98
N ALA A 91 -16.19 13.39 32.23
CA ALA A 91 -16.48 14.46 31.29
C ALA A 91 -17.12 13.90 30.00
N GLY A 92 -18.18 14.56 29.51
CA GLY A 92 -18.81 14.22 28.24
C GLY A 92 -17.88 14.44 27.04
N TRP A 93 -18.16 13.77 25.92
CA TRP A 93 -17.47 14.00 24.65
C TRP A 93 -17.85 15.39 24.10
N GLN A 94 -16.87 16.17 23.68
CA GLN A 94 -17.07 17.39 22.88
C GLN A 94 -17.00 17.07 21.39
N ARG A 95 -17.68 17.89 20.57
CA ARG A 95 -17.73 17.70 19.12
C ARG A 95 -16.80 18.70 18.45
N LEU A 96 -15.71 18.24 17.84
CA LEU A 96 -14.98 19.03 16.85
C LEU A 96 -15.69 18.92 15.51
N VAL A 97 -15.93 20.06 14.86
CA VAL A 97 -16.59 20.16 13.56
C VAL A 97 -15.60 20.75 12.56
N LEU A 98 -15.37 20.01 11.49
CA LEU A 98 -14.56 20.43 10.35
C LEU A 98 -15.46 20.71 9.17
N ARG A 99 -15.27 21.86 8.53
CA ARG A 99 -16.07 22.28 7.38
C ARG A 99 -15.17 22.68 6.22
N ALA A 100 -15.41 22.14 5.03
CA ALA A 100 -14.74 22.61 3.82
C ALA A 100 -15.16 24.06 3.50
N VAL A 101 -14.18 24.93 3.22
CA VAL A 101 -14.40 26.34 2.84
C VAL A 101 -13.54 26.72 1.62
N PRO A 102 -13.90 27.78 0.86
CA PRO A 102 -13.02 28.28 -0.19
C PRO A 102 -11.63 28.66 0.38
N GLY A 103 -10.59 27.96 -0.07
CA GLY A 103 -9.20 28.19 0.37
C GLY A 103 -8.70 27.29 1.50
N GLY A 104 -9.47 26.30 1.98
CA GLY A 104 -8.98 25.32 2.97
C GLY A 104 -10.10 24.60 3.73
N THR A 105 -9.79 24.11 4.92
CA THR A 105 -10.74 23.49 5.84
C THR A 105 -10.82 24.32 7.13
N GLU A 106 -12.02 24.74 7.52
CA GLU A 106 -12.25 25.35 8.83
C GLU A 106 -12.41 24.28 9.91
N LEU A 107 -11.66 24.39 10.99
CA LEU A 107 -11.78 23.60 12.22
C LEU A 107 -12.47 24.45 13.29
N ARG A 108 -13.56 23.91 13.86
CA ARG A 108 -14.38 24.53 14.90
C ARG A 108 -14.60 23.56 16.05
N SER A 109 -14.67 24.05 17.28
CA SER A 109 -15.13 23.24 18.43
C SER A 109 -16.57 23.62 18.80
N GLU A 110 -17.43 22.62 18.92
CA GLU A 110 -18.82 22.75 19.37
C GLU A 110 -19.04 21.92 20.65
N THR A 111 -19.53 22.57 21.70
CA THR A 111 -19.89 21.90 22.96
C THR A 111 -21.34 21.43 22.90
N GLU A 112 -21.60 20.15 23.13
CA GLU A 112 -22.95 19.61 23.23
C GLU A 112 -23.25 19.32 24.72
N GLY A 113 -24.09 20.15 25.35
CA GLY A 113 -24.41 20.08 26.79
C GLY A 113 -23.43 20.83 27.71
N ASP A 114 -23.71 20.82 29.02
CA ASP A 114 -22.91 21.49 30.06
C ASP A 114 -21.90 20.50 30.69
N PRO A 115 -20.64 20.55 30.20
CA PRO A 115 -19.49 20.79 31.06
C PRO A 115 -18.63 21.95 30.50
N PRO A 116 -17.66 22.49 31.26
CA PRO A 116 -16.85 23.63 30.80
C PRO A 116 -16.15 23.35 29.45
N PRO A 117 -15.92 24.39 28.62
CA PRO A 117 -15.27 24.24 27.32
C PRO A 117 -13.90 23.59 27.53
N LEU A 118 -13.57 22.55 26.74
CA LEU A 118 -12.23 21.98 26.81
C LEU A 118 -11.27 23.05 26.28
N THR A 119 -10.22 23.32 27.04
CA THR A 119 -9.00 24.02 26.59
C THR A 119 -8.19 23.08 25.69
N LEU A 120 -8.81 22.47 24.69
CA LEU A 120 -8.04 21.92 23.58
C LEU A 120 -7.59 23.12 22.75
N PRO A 121 -6.29 23.37 22.58
CA PRO A 121 -5.85 24.49 21.77
C PRO A 121 -6.08 24.14 20.31
N VAL A 122 -7.30 24.36 19.82
CA VAL A 122 -7.73 24.12 18.44
C VAL A 122 -6.79 24.85 17.47
N ALA A 123 -6.34 26.05 17.85
CA ALA A 123 -5.29 26.78 17.13
C ALA A 123 -3.96 26.02 17.00
N ARG A 124 -3.52 25.25 18.00
CA ARG A 124 -2.24 24.51 17.95
C ARG A 124 -2.34 23.27 17.07
N LEU A 125 -3.44 22.52 17.18
CA LEU A 125 -3.71 21.40 16.26
C LEU A 125 -3.81 21.92 14.81
N ALA A 126 -4.50 23.04 14.61
CA ALA A 126 -4.61 23.67 13.31
C ALA A 126 -3.28 24.22 12.76
N GLU A 127 -2.38 24.69 13.63
CA GLU A 127 -1.05 25.16 13.25
C GLU A 127 -0.17 24.03 12.72
N GLN A 128 -0.19 22.86 13.33
CA GLN A 128 0.55 21.70 12.84
C GLN A 128 -0.06 21.07 11.58
N LEU A 129 -1.37 21.18 11.41
CA LEU A 129 -2.06 20.76 10.19
C LEU A 129 -1.77 21.71 9.00
N ARG A 130 -1.42 22.99 9.24
CA ARG A 130 -1.15 23.97 8.15
C ARG A 130 0.04 23.57 7.27
N ASP A 131 0.99 22.79 7.79
CA ASP A 131 2.22 22.39 7.08
C ASP A 131 2.11 21.04 6.35
N VAL A 132 0.94 20.39 6.35
CA VAL A 132 0.71 19.19 5.53
C VAL A 132 0.27 19.64 4.13
N PRO A 133 1.14 19.58 3.10
CA PRO A 133 0.78 20.09 1.78
C PRO A 133 -0.37 19.28 1.17
N ALA A 134 -1.39 19.97 0.67
CA ALA A 134 -2.38 19.37 -0.22
C ALA A 134 -1.67 18.88 -1.49
N PRO A 135 -1.77 17.60 -1.87
CA PRO A 135 -1.05 17.10 -3.03
C PRO A 135 -1.66 17.68 -4.30
N ALA A 136 -0.85 18.34 -5.12
CA ALA A 136 -1.25 18.71 -6.47
C ALA A 136 -1.34 17.42 -7.33
N PRO A 137 -2.33 17.31 -8.24
CA PRO A 137 -2.33 16.26 -9.25
C PRO A 137 -1.03 16.37 -10.06
N VAL A 138 -0.23 15.30 -10.09
CA VAL A 138 0.99 15.24 -10.90
C VAL A 138 0.71 14.40 -12.14
N ASP A 139 0.96 14.97 -13.32
CA ASP A 139 0.70 14.28 -14.60
C ASP A 139 1.62 13.08 -14.82
N ASP A 140 2.85 13.08 -14.28
CA ASP A 140 3.80 11.97 -14.36
C ASP A 140 3.93 11.21 -13.01
N PRO A 141 3.48 9.95 -12.93
CA PRO A 141 3.55 9.19 -11.69
C PRO A 141 4.99 8.90 -11.25
N ARG A 142 5.96 8.87 -12.18
CA ARG A 142 7.38 8.71 -11.85
C ARG A 142 7.94 9.95 -11.16
N ALA A 143 7.60 11.14 -11.65
CA ALA A 143 7.92 12.40 -10.98
C ALA A 143 7.28 12.47 -9.59
N ALA A 144 6.03 12.04 -9.45
CA ALA A 144 5.35 12.02 -8.16
C ALA A 144 6.01 11.07 -7.15
N ALA A 145 6.38 9.85 -7.58
CA ALA A 145 7.10 8.89 -6.74
C ALA A 145 8.45 9.47 -6.26
N ARG A 146 9.23 10.09 -7.15
CA ARG A 146 10.48 10.77 -6.80
C ARG A 146 10.27 11.91 -5.80
N GLY A 147 9.22 12.71 -5.99
CA GLY A 147 8.90 13.83 -5.10
C GLY A 147 8.56 13.42 -3.68
N LEU A 148 8.07 12.19 -3.47
CA LEU A 148 7.74 11.64 -2.15
C LEU A 148 8.87 10.83 -1.51
N ALA A 149 9.94 10.51 -2.25
CA ALA A 149 10.95 9.54 -1.84
C ALA A 149 11.66 9.92 -0.52
N ASP A 150 12.03 11.18 -0.34
CA ASP A 150 12.74 11.63 0.87
C ASP A 150 11.84 11.56 2.11
N GLN A 151 10.58 11.96 1.98
CA GLN A 151 9.58 11.86 3.05
C GLN A 151 9.32 10.39 3.43
N ILE A 152 9.13 9.52 2.42
CA ILE A 152 8.94 8.08 2.62
C ILE A 152 10.13 7.48 3.39
N ALA A 153 11.34 7.76 2.95
CA ALA A 153 12.56 7.26 3.57
C ALA A 153 12.71 7.74 5.02
N ALA A 154 12.36 9.00 5.31
CA ALA A 154 12.38 9.57 6.65
C ALA A 154 11.36 8.92 7.60
N SER A 155 10.19 8.52 7.08
CA SER A 155 9.12 7.91 7.89
C SER A 155 9.20 6.39 8.05
N ALA A 156 10.04 5.70 7.27
CA ALA A 156 10.07 4.23 7.16
C ALA A 156 10.18 3.51 8.53
N ALA A 157 11.14 3.91 9.38
CA ALA A 157 11.34 3.25 10.68
C ALA A 157 10.11 3.38 11.61
N ARG A 158 9.40 4.52 11.53
CA ARG A 158 8.17 4.75 12.28
C ARG A 158 7.04 3.87 11.77
N HIS A 159 6.85 3.79 10.46
CA HIS A 159 5.83 2.93 9.86
C HIS A 159 6.08 1.45 10.14
N CYS A 160 7.34 1.00 10.17
CA CYS A 160 7.69 -0.37 10.59
C CYS A 160 7.18 -0.65 12.01
N ARG A 161 7.44 0.25 12.98
CA ARG A 161 6.96 0.12 14.37
C ARG A 161 5.44 0.14 14.48
N ALA A 162 4.77 0.89 13.62
CA ALA A 162 3.30 0.96 13.57
C ALA A 162 2.66 -0.27 12.88
N HIS A 163 3.46 -1.08 12.17
CA HIS A 163 3.00 -2.17 11.32
C HIS A 163 2.02 -1.75 10.20
N THR A 164 2.00 -0.47 9.85
CA THR A 164 1.19 0.11 8.78
C THR A 164 1.78 1.44 8.32
N LEU A 165 1.47 1.86 7.10
CA LEU A 165 1.75 3.22 6.64
C LEU A 165 0.83 4.21 7.35
N SER A 166 1.31 5.45 7.52
CA SER A 166 0.49 6.52 8.08
C SER A 166 -0.56 6.99 7.07
N GLY A 167 -1.72 7.42 7.56
CA GLY A 167 -2.83 7.81 6.71
C GLY A 167 -2.46 8.98 5.79
N GLY A 168 -1.70 9.96 6.30
CA GLY A 168 -1.27 11.11 5.51
C GLY A 168 -0.36 10.73 4.34
N LEU A 169 0.57 9.79 4.53
CA LEU A 169 1.37 9.26 3.41
C LEU A 169 0.47 8.55 2.39
N VAL A 170 -0.47 7.72 2.84
CA VAL A 170 -1.40 7.01 1.95
C VAL A 170 -2.26 8.00 1.16
N ALA A 171 -2.74 9.08 1.78
CA ALA A 171 -3.49 10.13 1.13
C ALA A 171 -2.66 10.85 0.05
N GLN A 172 -1.39 11.15 0.33
CA GLN A 172 -0.47 11.73 -0.65
C GLN A 172 -0.23 10.80 -1.85
N LEU A 173 0.03 9.51 -1.59
CA LEU A 173 0.18 8.49 -2.63
C LEU A 173 -1.10 8.35 -3.49
N ARG A 174 -2.28 8.46 -2.87
CA ARG A 174 -3.58 8.44 -3.57
C ARG A 174 -3.78 9.66 -4.44
N ALA A 175 -3.57 10.86 -3.91
CA ALA A 175 -3.75 12.11 -4.65
C ALA A 175 -2.72 12.26 -5.79
N ALA A 176 -1.53 11.69 -5.63
CA ALA A 176 -0.54 11.54 -6.70
C ALA A 176 -0.93 10.49 -7.77
N GLY A 177 -2.06 9.80 -7.60
CA GLY A 177 -2.56 8.81 -8.55
C GLY A 177 -1.80 7.48 -8.53
N LEU A 178 -0.92 7.23 -7.56
CA LEU A 178 -0.02 6.07 -7.56
C LEU A 178 -0.76 4.74 -7.30
N TYR A 179 -1.94 4.75 -6.71
CA TYR A 179 -2.81 3.57 -6.58
C TYR A 179 -3.65 3.26 -7.82
N THR A 180 -3.61 4.10 -8.85
CA THR A 180 -4.52 3.98 -10.01
C THR A 180 -3.82 3.59 -11.30
N MET A 181 -2.55 3.17 -11.23
CA MET A 181 -1.75 2.77 -12.38
C MET A 181 -2.29 1.50 -13.04
N GLY A 182 -2.71 0.51 -12.24
CA GLY A 182 -3.31 -0.73 -12.72
C GLY A 182 -4.81 -0.63 -13.05
N LEU A 183 -5.49 0.44 -12.62
CA LEU A 183 -6.94 0.59 -12.76
C LEU A 183 -7.33 1.01 -14.20
N PRO A 184 -8.39 0.42 -14.80
CA PRO A 184 -8.85 0.77 -16.14
C PRO A 184 -9.23 2.25 -16.29
N ARG A 185 -8.95 2.85 -17.46
CA ARG A 185 -9.33 4.26 -17.73
C ARG A 185 -10.83 4.50 -17.62
N SER A 186 -11.62 3.54 -18.06
CA SER A 186 -13.08 3.58 -17.95
C SER A 186 -13.59 3.65 -16.50
N LEU A 187 -12.75 3.30 -15.52
CA LEU A 187 -13.02 3.37 -14.08
C LEU A 187 -12.34 4.59 -13.41
N GLY A 188 -11.80 5.53 -14.21
CA GLY A 188 -11.05 6.68 -13.70
C GLY A 188 -9.59 6.39 -13.36
N GLY A 189 -9.08 5.22 -13.75
CA GLY A 189 -7.69 4.85 -13.57
C GLY A 189 -6.75 5.42 -14.63
N ARG A 190 -5.45 5.34 -14.37
CA ARG A 190 -4.42 5.78 -15.32
C ARG A 190 -4.17 4.74 -16.41
N GLN A 191 -4.31 3.45 -16.09
CA GLN A 191 -3.99 2.33 -16.98
C GLN A 191 -2.61 2.54 -17.61
N SER A 192 -1.60 2.61 -16.73
CA SER A 192 -0.22 2.89 -17.09
C SER A 192 0.40 1.71 -17.84
N ASP A 193 1.43 2.00 -18.65
CA ASP A 193 2.26 0.97 -19.26
C ASP A 193 3.12 0.21 -18.23
N PHE A 194 3.61 -0.97 -18.63
CA PHE A 194 4.38 -1.85 -17.72
C PHE A 194 5.64 -1.19 -17.18
N ARG A 195 6.36 -0.43 -18.02
CA ARG A 195 7.57 0.29 -17.62
C ARG A 195 7.26 1.35 -16.57
N THR A 196 6.22 2.14 -16.77
CA THR A 196 5.78 3.17 -15.81
C THR A 196 5.42 2.55 -14.46
N ILE A 197 4.72 1.42 -14.44
CA ILE A 197 4.42 0.67 -13.20
C ILE A 197 5.72 0.24 -12.51
N VAL A 198 6.64 -0.40 -13.24
CA VAL A 198 7.92 -0.89 -12.70
C VAL A 198 8.76 0.27 -12.16
N ASP A 199 8.90 1.37 -12.90
CA ASP A 199 9.70 2.53 -12.51
C ASP A 199 9.17 3.19 -11.22
N VAL A 200 7.84 3.30 -11.09
CA VAL A 200 7.21 3.86 -9.88
C VAL A 200 7.43 2.95 -8.68
N VAL A 201 7.20 1.63 -8.83
CA VAL A 201 7.40 0.68 -7.73
C VAL A 201 8.87 0.60 -7.35
N GLU A 202 9.79 0.62 -8.31
CA GLU A 202 11.23 0.67 -8.07
C GLU A 202 11.60 1.91 -7.24
N GLU A 203 11.12 3.09 -7.63
CA GLU A 203 11.44 4.34 -6.93
C GLU A 203 10.89 4.36 -5.50
N LEU A 204 9.65 3.90 -5.31
CA LEU A 204 9.05 3.80 -3.98
C LEU A 204 9.75 2.76 -3.10
N SER A 205 10.10 1.59 -3.65
CA SER A 205 10.83 0.54 -2.93
C SER A 205 12.27 0.92 -2.61
N ARG A 206 12.89 1.80 -3.40
CA ARG A 206 14.18 2.44 -3.07
C ARG A 206 14.05 3.32 -1.82
N ALA A 207 12.98 4.12 -1.75
CA ALA A 207 12.70 4.97 -0.60
C ALA A 207 12.34 4.15 0.65
N ASP A 208 11.45 3.16 0.51
CA ASP A 208 11.06 2.21 1.55
C ASP A 208 10.39 0.96 0.93
N GLY A 209 10.90 -0.22 1.27
CA GLY A 209 10.41 -1.49 0.73
C GLY A 209 8.93 -1.71 0.98
N ALA A 210 8.47 -1.45 2.21
CA ALA A 210 7.07 -1.62 2.58
C ALA A 210 6.13 -0.65 1.85
N THR A 211 6.55 0.60 1.64
CA THR A 211 5.78 1.59 0.87
C THR A 211 5.63 1.17 -0.60
N GLY A 212 6.73 0.77 -1.25
CA GLY A 212 6.65 0.25 -2.63
C GLY A 212 5.79 -1.01 -2.73
N TRP A 213 5.88 -1.92 -1.75
CA TRP A 213 5.01 -3.09 -1.66
C TRP A 213 3.53 -2.72 -1.45
N HIS A 214 3.25 -1.72 -0.62
CA HIS A 214 1.89 -1.26 -0.38
C HIS A 214 1.25 -0.68 -1.64
N VAL A 215 1.99 0.14 -2.40
CA VAL A 215 1.51 0.72 -3.66
C VAL A 215 1.34 -0.35 -4.74
N LEU A 216 2.28 -1.29 -4.88
CA LEU A 216 2.13 -2.34 -5.89
C LEU A 216 0.92 -3.23 -5.59
N THR A 217 0.65 -3.58 -4.32
CA THR A 217 -0.52 -4.40 -3.98
C THR A 217 -1.81 -3.62 -4.12
N GLY A 218 -1.82 -2.33 -3.81
CA GLY A 218 -2.97 -1.46 -4.06
C GLY A 218 -3.39 -1.37 -5.54
N ASN A 219 -2.44 -1.55 -6.46
CA ASN A 219 -2.68 -1.62 -7.90
C ASN A 219 -3.18 -3.00 -8.39
N THR A 220 -3.44 -3.96 -7.49
CA THR A 220 -4.24 -5.16 -7.82
C THR A 220 -5.70 -4.81 -8.12
N ASN A 221 -6.10 -3.54 -7.98
CA ASN A 221 -7.35 -3.01 -8.55
C ASN A 221 -7.46 -3.19 -10.08
N ALA A 222 -6.38 -3.56 -10.77
CA ALA A 222 -6.41 -4.13 -12.11
C ALA A 222 -7.41 -5.29 -12.25
N PHE A 223 -7.65 -6.08 -11.20
CA PHE A 223 -8.61 -7.18 -11.23
C PHE A 223 -10.08 -6.73 -11.31
N LEU A 224 -10.38 -5.45 -11.04
CA LEU A 224 -11.72 -4.90 -11.31
C LEU A 224 -12.04 -4.88 -12.82
N ALA A 225 -11.04 -5.05 -13.69
CA ALA A 225 -11.23 -5.20 -15.13
C ALA A 225 -12.05 -6.42 -15.55
N TRP A 226 -12.33 -7.37 -14.65
CA TRP A 226 -13.17 -8.53 -14.92
C TRP A 226 -14.64 -8.35 -14.54
N LEU A 227 -14.98 -7.25 -13.86
CA LEU A 227 -16.36 -6.91 -13.53
C LEU A 227 -17.00 -6.09 -14.65
N ASP A 228 -18.32 -6.06 -14.66
CA ASP A 228 -19.03 -5.10 -15.50
C ASP A 228 -18.64 -3.66 -15.13
N PRO A 229 -18.41 -2.76 -16.09
CA PRO A 229 -17.98 -1.39 -15.81
C PRO A 229 -18.90 -0.64 -14.83
N ALA A 230 -20.21 -0.87 -14.86
CA ALA A 230 -21.15 -0.23 -13.94
C ALA A 230 -21.00 -0.77 -12.51
N VAL A 231 -20.78 -2.08 -12.36
CA VAL A 231 -20.57 -2.72 -11.05
C VAL A 231 -19.25 -2.26 -10.43
N ALA A 232 -18.17 -2.27 -11.20
CA ALA A 232 -16.86 -1.80 -10.73
C ALA A 232 -16.89 -0.31 -10.33
N LYS A 233 -17.58 0.54 -11.10
CA LYS A 233 -17.80 1.95 -10.72
C LYS A 233 -18.59 2.08 -9.43
N GLY A 234 -19.63 1.26 -9.24
CA GLY A 234 -20.43 1.26 -8.01
C GLY A 234 -19.58 0.94 -6.77
N LEU A 235 -18.73 -0.08 -6.86
CA LEU A 235 -17.79 -0.43 -5.78
C LEU A 235 -16.81 0.71 -5.46
N LEU A 236 -16.25 1.35 -6.50
CA LEU A 236 -15.30 2.44 -6.33
C LEU A 236 -15.93 3.75 -5.82
N ALA A 237 -17.17 4.05 -6.22
CA ALA A 237 -17.86 5.28 -5.83
C ALA A 237 -18.19 5.32 -4.33
N GLY A 238 -18.41 4.16 -3.71
CA GLY A 238 -18.62 4.03 -2.26
C GLY A 238 -17.33 3.94 -1.45
N ALA A 239 -16.17 3.79 -2.11
CA ALA A 239 -14.91 3.48 -1.46
C ALA A 239 -14.12 4.75 -1.08
N PRO A 240 -13.50 4.80 0.11
CA PRO A 240 -12.64 5.93 0.51
C PRO A 240 -11.32 5.94 -0.25
N SER A 241 -10.97 4.85 -0.93
CA SER A 241 -9.69 4.63 -1.59
C SER A 241 -9.87 3.79 -2.86
N PRO A 242 -9.21 4.13 -3.97
CA PRO A 242 -9.19 3.26 -5.16
C PRO A 242 -8.23 2.07 -5.00
N ALA A 243 -7.45 2.01 -3.91
CA ALA A 243 -6.58 0.89 -3.63
C ALA A 243 -7.38 -0.36 -3.30
N LEU A 244 -6.94 -1.49 -3.86
CA LEU A 244 -7.51 -2.81 -3.60
C LEU A 244 -6.54 -3.65 -2.77
N ALA A 245 -7.08 -4.44 -1.84
CA ALA A 245 -6.33 -5.45 -1.11
C ALA A 245 -7.09 -6.78 -1.09
N GLY A 246 -6.45 -7.85 -0.65
CA GLY A 246 -7.05 -9.18 -0.61
C GLY A 246 -6.20 -10.21 -1.32
N SER A 247 -6.84 -11.32 -1.71
CA SER A 247 -6.15 -12.42 -2.38
C SER A 247 -7.08 -13.11 -3.38
N THR A 248 -6.54 -13.42 -4.56
CA THR A 248 -7.21 -14.26 -5.56
C THR A 248 -7.09 -15.75 -5.25
N ALA A 249 -6.25 -16.13 -4.27
CA ALA A 249 -6.10 -17.52 -3.86
C ALA A 249 -7.44 -18.07 -3.34
N PRO A 250 -7.86 -19.28 -3.76
CA PRO A 250 -9.16 -19.83 -3.44
C PRO A 250 -9.24 -20.42 -2.01
N ASN A 251 -8.97 -19.60 -1.01
CA ASN A 251 -8.97 -20.00 0.40
C ASN A 251 -10.36 -19.95 1.05
N GLY A 252 -11.37 -19.42 0.36
CA GLY A 252 -12.76 -19.45 0.81
C GLY A 252 -13.61 -20.53 0.15
N ARG A 253 -14.82 -20.70 0.70
CA ARG A 253 -15.90 -21.50 0.12
C ARG A 253 -17.14 -20.63 -0.07
N GLY A 254 -17.79 -20.80 -1.21
CA GLY A 254 -19.00 -20.08 -1.59
C GLY A 254 -20.14 -21.03 -1.88
N THR A 255 -21.26 -20.87 -1.18
CA THR A 255 -22.51 -21.57 -1.52
C THR A 255 -23.35 -20.69 -2.43
N ARG A 256 -23.81 -21.23 -3.56
CA ARG A 256 -24.70 -20.50 -4.48
C ARG A 256 -26.06 -20.24 -3.82
N ARG A 257 -26.55 -19.01 -3.96
CA ARG A 257 -27.86 -18.56 -3.48
C ARG A 257 -28.90 -18.63 -4.58
N GLU A 258 -30.18 -18.57 -4.21
CA GLU A 258 -31.31 -18.64 -5.15
C GLU A 258 -31.32 -17.49 -6.17
N ASP A 259 -30.83 -16.32 -5.78
CA ASP A 259 -30.67 -15.14 -6.64
C ASP A 259 -29.43 -15.22 -7.57
N GLY A 260 -28.71 -16.33 -7.55
CA GLY A 260 -27.50 -16.56 -8.35
C GLY A 260 -26.22 -16.01 -7.73
N GLY A 261 -26.31 -15.22 -6.64
CA GLY A 261 -25.17 -14.75 -5.86
C GLY A 261 -24.52 -15.86 -5.02
N PHE A 262 -23.57 -15.48 -4.19
CA PHE A 262 -22.79 -16.41 -3.37
C PHE A 262 -22.76 -15.97 -1.91
N ARG A 263 -22.89 -16.93 -1.00
CA ARG A 263 -22.55 -16.73 0.42
C ARG A 263 -21.16 -17.29 0.66
N VAL A 264 -20.20 -16.41 0.94
CA VAL A 264 -18.77 -16.73 1.00
C VAL A 264 -18.24 -16.67 2.43
N SER A 265 -17.55 -17.74 2.82
CA SER A 265 -16.85 -17.84 4.11
C SER A 265 -15.40 -18.26 3.89
N GLY A 266 -14.49 -17.73 4.70
CA GLY A 266 -13.08 -18.11 4.63
C GLY A 266 -12.16 -17.13 5.33
N ARG A 267 -10.87 -17.45 5.26
CA ARG A 267 -9.80 -16.59 5.76
C ARG A 267 -8.68 -16.50 4.73
N TRP A 268 -8.27 -15.28 4.40
CA TRP A 268 -7.21 -14.98 3.44
C TRP A 268 -6.07 -14.30 4.18
N PRO A 269 -4.94 -14.99 4.37
CA PRO A 269 -3.79 -14.40 5.04
C PRO A 269 -3.09 -13.40 4.11
N LEU A 270 -2.29 -12.50 4.70
CA LEU A 270 -1.35 -11.63 4.00
C LEU A 270 -1.99 -10.59 3.04
N CYS A 271 -3.14 -10.02 3.41
CA CYS A 271 -3.80 -8.98 2.61
C CYS A 271 -3.11 -7.62 2.80
N SER A 272 -2.03 -7.41 2.05
CA SER A 272 -1.20 -6.19 2.11
C SER A 272 -1.99 -4.93 1.78
N GLY A 273 -1.80 -3.88 2.57
CA GLY A 273 -2.53 -2.62 2.45
C GLY A 273 -4.00 -2.68 2.85
N SER A 274 -4.45 -3.77 3.48
CA SER A 274 -5.86 -3.97 3.85
C SER A 274 -6.42 -2.89 4.77
N THR A 275 -5.59 -2.26 5.61
CA THR A 275 -6.00 -1.15 6.49
C THR A 275 -6.30 0.15 5.74
N HIS A 276 -5.90 0.25 4.48
CA HIS A 276 -5.98 1.46 3.64
C HIS A 276 -6.74 1.23 2.32
N ALA A 277 -7.25 0.00 2.12
CA ALA A 277 -7.99 -0.39 0.95
C ALA A 277 -9.46 0.07 1.07
N GLY A 278 -10.02 0.52 -0.06
CA GLY A 278 -11.44 0.86 -0.12
C GLY A 278 -12.29 -0.29 -0.66
N VAL A 279 -11.67 -1.18 -1.43
CA VAL A 279 -12.28 -2.40 -1.98
C VAL A 279 -11.40 -3.58 -1.61
N LEU A 280 -12.02 -4.70 -1.27
CA LEU A 280 -11.35 -5.97 -1.01
C LEU A 280 -11.73 -7.03 -2.05
N MET A 281 -10.82 -7.98 -2.25
CA MET A 281 -11.08 -9.18 -3.05
C MET A 281 -10.82 -10.47 -2.27
N ALA A 282 -11.60 -11.49 -2.54
CA ALA A 282 -11.47 -12.80 -1.90
C ALA A 282 -11.72 -13.94 -2.89
N GLY A 283 -10.71 -14.77 -3.14
CA GLY A 283 -10.82 -15.98 -3.96
C GLY A 283 -11.52 -17.12 -3.22
N PHE A 284 -12.48 -17.80 -3.85
CA PHE A 284 -13.23 -18.89 -3.25
C PHE A 284 -13.57 -20.01 -4.25
N LEU A 285 -13.77 -21.21 -3.73
CA LEU A 285 -14.34 -22.33 -4.48
C LEU A 285 -15.85 -22.36 -4.31
N VAL A 286 -16.58 -22.64 -5.38
CA VAL A 286 -18.03 -22.82 -5.32
C VAL A 286 -18.37 -24.24 -4.87
N ASP A 287 -19.20 -24.37 -3.85
CA ASP A 287 -19.63 -25.68 -3.35
C ASP A 287 -20.51 -26.40 -4.39
N GLY A 288 -20.21 -27.68 -4.64
CA GLY A 288 -20.96 -28.51 -5.59
C GLY A 288 -20.54 -28.34 -7.05
N ASP A 289 -19.72 -27.34 -7.39
CA ASP A 289 -19.14 -27.26 -8.73
C ASP A 289 -18.13 -28.41 -8.92
N PRO A 290 -18.20 -29.15 -10.04
CA PRO A 290 -17.22 -30.18 -10.34
C PRO A 290 -15.83 -29.55 -10.48
N PRO A 291 -14.75 -30.31 -10.21
CA PRO A 291 -13.43 -29.86 -10.62
C PRO A 291 -13.49 -29.50 -12.11
N GLY A 292 -13.02 -28.30 -12.46
CA GLY A 292 -13.05 -27.82 -13.84
C GLY A 292 -12.23 -28.74 -14.77
N PRO A 293 -12.31 -28.55 -16.09
CA PRO A 293 -11.49 -29.30 -17.04
C PRO A 293 -9.98 -29.05 -16.87
N GLY A 294 -9.60 -28.04 -16.06
CA GLY A 294 -8.24 -27.77 -15.63
C GLY A 294 -7.97 -28.24 -14.19
N PRO A 295 -6.71 -28.53 -13.82
CA PRO A 295 -6.33 -28.91 -12.45
C PRO A 295 -6.52 -27.81 -11.38
N LEU A 296 -6.97 -26.62 -11.75
CA LEU A 296 -7.46 -25.63 -10.80
C LEU A 296 -8.98 -25.80 -10.66
N PRO A 297 -9.52 -25.99 -9.44
CA PRO A 297 -10.97 -25.97 -9.23
C PRO A 297 -11.56 -24.64 -9.71
N PRO A 298 -12.86 -24.57 -10.06
CA PRO A 298 -13.51 -23.35 -10.53
C PRO A 298 -13.51 -22.29 -9.42
N ALA A 299 -12.40 -21.57 -9.34
CA ALA A 299 -12.15 -20.52 -8.37
C ALA A 299 -12.75 -19.22 -8.92
N ARG A 300 -13.62 -18.61 -8.12
CA ARG A 300 -14.11 -17.25 -8.37
C ARG A 300 -13.41 -16.29 -7.41
N VAL A 301 -13.40 -15.02 -7.77
CA VAL A 301 -12.96 -13.91 -6.93
C VAL A 301 -14.17 -13.02 -6.70
N GLY A 302 -14.53 -12.79 -5.44
CA GLY A 302 -15.55 -11.84 -5.05
C GLY A 302 -14.92 -10.49 -4.71
N PHE A 303 -15.60 -9.41 -5.06
CA PHE A 303 -15.19 -8.03 -4.80
C PHE A 303 -16.24 -7.32 -3.96
N PHE A 304 -15.83 -6.59 -2.92
CA PHE A 304 -16.76 -5.98 -1.98
C PHE A 304 -16.12 -4.78 -1.24
N PRO A 305 -16.91 -3.87 -0.66
CA PRO A 305 -16.40 -2.77 0.16
C PRO A 305 -15.60 -3.29 1.36
N ALA A 306 -14.53 -2.59 1.74
CA ALA A 306 -13.64 -3.06 2.80
C ALA A 306 -14.33 -3.26 4.16
N GLU A 307 -15.36 -2.47 4.47
CA GLU A 307 -16.15 -2.55 5.69
C GLU A 307 -17.03 -3.82 5.78
N ALA A 308 -17.22 -4.54 4.68
CA ALA A 308 -17.99 -5.79 4.66
C ALA A 308 -17.19 -6.99 5.23
N ALA A 309 -15.97 -6.76 5.68
CA ALA A 309 -15.03 -7.78 6.10
C ALA A 309 -14.36 -7.47 7.44
N THR A 310 -13.85 -8.51 8.10
CA THR A 310 -13.09 -8.38 9.35
C THR A 310 -11.59 -8.53 9.07
N LEU A 311 -10.79 -7.56 9.52
CA LEU A 311 -9.33 -7.66 9.52
C LEU A 311 -8.84 -8.13 10.90
N LEU A 312 -8.05 -9.21 10.94
CA LEU A 312 -7.72 -9.92 12.17
C LEU A 312 -6.46 -9.40 12.90
N GLY A 313 -5.80 -8.36 12.40
CA GLY A 313 -4.65 -7.75 13.10
C GLY A 313 -3.41 -8.65 13.22
N THR A 314 -3.25 -9.64 12.33
CA THR A 314 -2.27 -10.76 12.42
C THR A 314 -0.84 -10.45 12.00
N TRP A 315 -0.54 -9.24 11.52
CA TRP A 315 0.70 -8.96 10.81
C TRP A 315 1.83 -8.57 11.78
N ARG A 316 2.77 -9.48 12.01
CA ARG A 316 3.98 -9.28 12.83
C ARG A 316 5.20 -9.94 12.16
N PRO A 317 5.63 -9.45 10.99
CA PRO A 317 6.67 -10.10 10.19
C PRO A 317 8.07 -9.66 10.61
N MET A 318 9.09 -10.33 10.08
CA MET A 318 10.47 -9.85 10.18
C MET A 318 10.84 -8.81 9.13
N GLY A 319 10.04 -8.57 8.10
CA GLY A 319 10.33 -7.67 6.98
C GLY A 319 9.02 -7.31 6.28
N LEU A 320 9.02 -6.24 5.49
CA LEU A 320 7.79 -5.60 5.00
C LEU A 320 6.85 -5.23 6.16
N GLU A 321 7.41 -4.79 7.28
CA GLU A 321 6.67 -4.60 8.53
C GLU A 321 5.50 -3.62 8.38
N ALA A 322 5.68 -2.57 7.58
CA ALA A 322 4.71 -1.49 7.45
C ALA A 322 3.62 -1.74 6.39
N THR A 323 3.57 -2.92 5.76
CA THR A 323 2.58 -3.18 4.71
C THR A 323 1.17 -3.40 5.24
N GLY A 324 0.99 -3.60 6.55
CA GLY A 324 -0.33 -3.89 7.13
C GLY A 324 -0.98 -5.13 6.52
N SER A 325 -0.21 -6.20 6.26
CA SER A 325 -0.67 -7.42 5.58
C SER A 325 -1.49 -8.33 6.48
N HIS A 326 -2.55 -7.78 7.08
CA HIS A 326 -3.44 -8.51 7.97
C HIS A 326 -4.25 -9.57 7.23
N ASP A 327 -4.66 -10.59 7.99
CA ASP A 327 -5.58 -11.59 7.50
C ASP A 327 -6.98 -10.99 7.41
N LEU A 328 -7.64 -11.33 6.32
CA LEU A 328 -9.02 -11.01 6.01
C LEU A 328 -9.89 -12.22 6.38
N GLU A 329 -11.01 -12.00 7.06
CA GLU A 329 -12.01 -13.01 7.36
C GLU A 329 -13.39 -12.60 6.82
N LEU A 330 -14.06 -13.55 6.16
CA LEU A 330 -15.46 -13.48 5.80
C LEU A 330 -16.23 -14.57 6.55
N ALA A 331 -17.26 -14.18 7.29
CA ALA A 331 -18.13 -15.08 8.04
C ALA A 331 -19.52 -15.16 7.38
N GLY A 332 -19.56 -15.65 6.14
CA GLY A 332 -20.81 -15.82 5.38
C GLY A 332 -21.29 -14.53 4.72
N LEU A 333 -20.36 -13.79 4.08
CA LEU A 333 -20.69 -12.58 3.35
C LEU A 333 -21.48 -12.91 2.08
N ASP A 334 -22.58 -12.20 1.88
CA ASP A 334 -23.38 -12.26 0.67
C ASP A 334 -22.77 -11.38 -0.42
N ILE A 335 -22.28 -12.00 -1.50
CA ILE A 335 -21.69 -11.33 -2.65
C ILE A 335 -22.59 -11.55 -3.87
N PRO A 336 -23.11 -10.48 -4.50
CA PRO A 336 -23.89 -10.57 -5.74
C PRO A 336 -23.09 -11.23 -6.87
N ALA A 337 -23.76 -11.93 -7.78
CA ALA A 337 -23.10 -12.66 -8.87
C ALA A 337 -22.25 -11.73 -9.75
N GLU A 338 -22.77 -10.54 -10.03
CA GLU A 338 -22.15 -9.49 -10.84
C GLU A 338 -20.92 -8.85 -10.19
N ALA A 339 -20.76 -9.00 -8.86
CA ALA A 339 -19.58 -8.58 -8.10
C ALA A 339 -18.57 -9.74 -7.93
N THR A 340 -18.69 -10.79 -8.74
CA THR A 340 -17.73 -11.90 -8.81
C THR A 340 -17.23 -12.11 -10.24
N ALA A 341 -16.01 -12.59 -10.37
CA ALA A 341 -15.44 -13.01 -11.65
C ALA A 341 -14.58 -14.26 -11.50
N ALA A 342 -14.21 -14.89 -12.61
CA ALA A 342 -13.20 -15.96 -12.65
C ALA A 342 -12.06 -15.57 -13.61
N PRO A 343 -11.12 -14.69 -13.19
CA PRO A 343 -10.10 -14.08 -14.08
C PRO A 343 -9.18 -15.06 -14.82
N HIS A 344 -9.12 -16.29 -14.32
CA HIS A 344 -8.39 -17.39 -14.91
C HIS A 344 -9.06 -17.91 -16.19
N VAL A 345 -10.39 -17.92 -16.27
CA VAL A 345 -11.13 -18.56 -17.38
C VAL A 345 -12.07 -17.61 -18.11
N GLU A 346 -12.41 -16.47 -17.51
CA GLU A 346 -13.21 -15.41 -18.10
C GLU A 346 -12.29 -14.32 -18.68
N PRO A 347 -12.61 -13.76 -19.86
CA PRO A 347 -11.89 -12.60 -20.37
C PRO A 347 -12.20 -11.34 -19.53
N ALA A 348 -11.27 -10.38 -19.53
CA ALA A 348 -11.54 -9.06 -18.98
C ALA A 348 -12.68 -8.36 -19.78
N ARG A 349 -13.43 -7.50 -19.10
CA ARG A 349 -14.55 -6.71 -19.63
C ARG A 349 -14.16 -5.26 -19.92
N HIS A 350 -12.88 -4.95 -19.77
CA HIS A 350 -12.29 -3.64 -19.95
C HIS A 350 -11.10 -3.73 -20.91
N ASP A 351 -10.97 -2.73 -21.77
CA ASP A 351 -9.85 -2.65 -22.71
C ASP A 351 -8.57 -2.20 -22.01
N GLY A 352 -7.46 -2.86 -22.33
CA GLY A 352 -6.13 -2.49 -21.86
C GLY A 352 -5.15 -3.64 -21.93
N GLU A 353 -3.91 -3.33 -22.25
CA GLU A 353 -2.83 -4.29 -22.45
C GLU A 353 -2.57 -5.10 -21.17
N LEU A 354 -2.62 -4.44 -19.99
CA LEU A 354 -2.46 -5.11 -18.70
C LEU A 354 -3.50 -6.21 -18.47
N TYR A 355 -4.75 -6.03 -18.92
CA TYR A 355 -5.85 -6.97 -18.67
C TYR A 355 -5.90 -8.12 -19.68
N ARG A 356 -5.05 -8.06 -20.71
CA ARG A 356 -4.82 -9.16 -21.66
C ARG A 356 -3.75 -10.14 -21.19
N LEU A 357 -3.04 -9.78 -20.11
CA LEU A 357 -2.16 -10.71 -19.41
C LEU A 357 -2.96 -11.70 -18.57
N THR A 358 -2.32 -12.82 -18.25
CA THR A 358 -2.82 -13.74 -17.24
C THR A 358 -2.81 -13.07 -15.86
N PRO A 359 -3.66 -13.49 -14.90
CA PRO A 359 -3.60 -13.00 -13.52
C PRO A 359 -2.19 -13.10 -12.90
N TYR A 360 -1.43 -14.15 -13.24
CA TYR A 360 -0.07 -14.32 -12.77
C TYR A 360 0.90 -13.33 -13.40
N ASN A 361 0.84 -13.08 -14.71
CA ASN A 361 1.69 -12.08 -15.34
C ASN A 361 1.36 -10.64 -14.90
N ILE A 362 0.09 -10.29 -14.63
CA ILE A 362 -0.26 -9.00 -14.02
C ILE A 362 0.50 -8.83 -12.70
N LEU A 363 0.45 -9.85 -11.85
CA LEU A 363 1.18 -9.84 -10.58
C LEU A 363 2.70 -9.71 -10.78
N MET A 364 3.28 -10.40 -11.77
CA MET A 364 4.72 -10.29 -12.07
C MET A 364 5.10 -8.89 -12.55
N VAL A 365 4.25 -8.22 -13.33
CA VAL A 365 4.46 -6.82 -13.72
C VAL A 365 4.46 -5.90 -12.50
N LEU A 366 3.47 -6.04 -11.62
CA LEU A 366 3.36 -5.22 -10.40
C LEU A 366 4.55 -5.45 -9.44
N LEU A 367 5.05 -6.68 -9.33
CA LEU A 367 6.13 -7.04 -8.41
C LEU A 367 7.53 -6.68 -8.90
N ALA A 368 7.76 -6.53 -10.21
CA ALA A 368 9.12 -6.48 -10.77
C ALA A 368 9.95 -5.26 -10.34
N GLY A 369 9.31 -4.12 -10.07
CA GLY A 369 10.01 -2.92 -9.59
C GLY A 369 10.54 -3.06 -8.16
N PHE A 370 9.85 -3.82 -7.31
CA PHE A 370 10.19 -3.95 -5.88
C PHE A 370 11.65 -4.39 -5.64
N PRO A 371 12.13 -5.52 -6.20
CA PRO A 371 13.49 -5.96 -5.93
C PRO A 371 14.55 -5.03 -6.56
N LEU A 372 14.23 -4.32 -7.65
CA LEU A 372 15.12 -3.32 -8.24
C LEU A 372 15.32 -2.15 -7.28
N GLY A 373 14.24 -1.67 -6.66
CA GLY A 373 14.29 -0.58 -5.68
C GLY A 373 15.09 -0.96 -4.44
N ILE A 374 14.88 -2.17 -3.91
CA ILE A 374 15.67 -2.68 -2.77
C ILE A 374 17.15 -2.78 -3.11
N MET A 375 17.51 -3.28 -4.30
CA MET A 375 18.90 -3.33 -4.75
C MET A 375 19.52 -1.93 -4.81
N ARG A 376 18.83 -0.97 -5.44
CA ARG A 376 19.31 0.41 -5.54
C ARG A 376 19.57 1.00 -4.17
N ARG A 377 18.60 0.88 -3.24
CA ARG A 377 18.74 1.36 -1.86
C ARG A 377 19.93 0.73 -1.14
N ALA A 378 20.07 -0.60 -1.23
CA ALA A 378 21.15 -1.30 -0.57
C ALA A 378 22.52 -0.87 -1.09
N VAL A 379 22.68 -0.68 -2.41
CA VAL A 379 23.93 -0.20 -3.01
C VAL A 379 24.21 1.25 -2.61
N ASP A 380 23.21 2.14 -2.63
CA ASP A 380 23.39 3.54 -2.28
C ASP A 380 23.82 3.72 -0.83
N ASP A 381 23.14 3.04 0.11
CA ASP A 381 23.46 3.11 1.53
C ASP A 381 24.81 2.48 1.85
N ALA A 382 25.14 1.35 1.23
CA ALA A 382 26.45 0.71 1.41
C ALA A 382 27.59 1.58 0.84
N THR A 383 27.35 2.26 -0.28
CA THR A 383 28.32 3.19 -0.87
C THR A 383 28.53 4.41 0.03
N ALA A 384 27.45 5.00 0.54
CA ALA A 384 27.52 6.13 1.47
C ALA A 384 28.26 5.74 2.77
N LEU A 385 27.98 4.54 3.28
CA LEU A 385 28.67 3.99 4.44
C LEU A 385 30.15 3.73 4.16
N ALA A 386 30.50 3.14 3.01
CA ALA A 386 31.89 2.83 2.67
C ALA A 386 32.79 4.09 2.61
N ARG A 387 32.22 5.23 2.22
CA ARG A 387 32.93 6.51 2.17
C ARG A 387 33.31 7.07 3.54
N THR A 388 32.58 6.69 4.58
CA THR A 388 32.73 7.27 5.93
C THR A 388 33.21 6.26 6.98
N LYS A 389 32.95 4.97 6.77
CA LYS A 389 33.28 3.89 7.70
C LYS A 389 34.73 3.44 7.55
N PHE A 390 35.41 3.31 8.68
CA PHE A 390 36.74 2.71 8.79
C PHE A 390 36.61 1.31 9.37
N ARG A 391 37.32 0.32 8.82
CA ARG A 391 37.44 -0.99 9.46
C ARG A 391 38.31 -0.89 10.70
N ALA A 392 38.07 -1.76 11.69
CA ALA A 392 38.90 -1.83 12.88
C ALA A 392 40.37 -2.02 12.48
N GLY A 393 41.24 -1.13 12.95
CA GLY A 393 42.67 -1.14 12.61
C GLY A 393 43.04 -0.48 11.27
N SER A 394 42.07 -0.06 10.44
CA SER A 394 42.35 0.68 9.20
C SER A 394 42.51 2.18 9.46
N ARG A 395 43.43 2.82 8.73
CA ARG A 395 43.62 4.29 8.70
C ARG A 395 42.98 4.95 7.48
N SER A 396 42.40 4.16 6.58
CA SER A 396 41.71 4.63 5.37
C SER A 396 40.25 4.18 5.38
N PRO A 397 39.32 4.96 4.82
CA PRO A 397 37.92 4.58 4.71
C PRO A 397 37.77 3.30 3.88
N MET A 398 36.65 2.60 4.08
CA MET A 398 36.34 1.37 3.35
C MET A 398 36.27 1.56 1.84
N ILE A 399 35.97 2.76 1.35
CA ILE A 399 35.95 3.02 -0.09
C ILE A 399 37.32 2.88 -0.78
N ASP A 400 38.42 2.94 -0.02
CA ASP A 400 39.79 2.73 -0.53
C ASP A 400 40.20 1.25 -0.54
N ASP A 401 39.38 0.36 0.03
CA ASP A 401 39.62 -1.07 0.07
C ASP A 401 39.20 -1.76 -1.25
N PRO A 402 40.11 -2.46 -1.96
CA PRO A 402 39.81 -3.07 -3.25
C PRO A 402 38.65 -4.07 -3.25
N GLU A 403 38.48 -4.83 -2.17
CA GLU A 403 37.37 -5.78 -2.02
C GLU A 403 36.02 -5.05 -1.91
N THR A 404 35.96 -3.97 -1.13
CA THR A 404 34.76 -3.11 -1.03
C THR A 404 34.39 -2.52 -2.38
N VAL A 405 35.36 -1.96 -3.10
CA VAL A 405 35.14 -1.37 -4.44
C VAL A 405 34.61 -2.43 -5.41
N SER A 406 35.22 -3.62 -5.44
CA SER A 406 34.79 -4.71 -6.33
C SER A 406 33.39 -5.21 -5.98
N THR A 407 33.09 -5.36 -4.68
CA THR A 407 31.76 -5.80 -4.21
C THR A 407 30.66 -4.80 -4.59
N LEU A 408 30.93 -3.50 -4.47
CA LEU A 408 29.99 -2.44 -4.90
C LEU A 408 29.80 -2.46 -6.43
N LEU A 409 30.87 -2.66 -7.19
CA LEU A 409 30.80 -2.78 -8.66
C LEU A 409 29.96 -3.99 -9.09
N ASP A 410 30.15 -5.15 -8.47
CA ASP A 410 29.37 -6.35 -8.77
C ASP A 410 27.89 -6.16 -8.44
N ALA A 411 27.59 -5.48 -7.34
CA ALA A 411 26.21 -5.18 -6.94
C ALA A 411 25.54 -4.19 -7.91
N GLU A 412 26.24 -3.12 -8.31
CA GLU A 412 25.77 -2.18 -9.33
C GLU A 412 25.53 -2.88 -10.69
N SER A 413 26.46 -3.74 -11.09
CA SER A 413 26.34 -4.53 -12.33
C SER A 413 25.14 -5.47 -12.30
N ALA A 414 24.91 -6.14 -11.17
CA ALA A 414 23.77 -7.02 -10.97
C ALA A 414 22.44 -6.27 -11.04
N LEU A 415 22.34 -5.10 -10.43
CA LEU A 415 21.16 -4.24 -10.52
C LEU A 415 20.91 -3.81 -11.96
N ARG A 416 21.93 -3.29 -12.66
CA ARG A 416 21.79 -2.85 -14.05
C ARG A 416 21.36 -3.98 -14.98
N ALA A 417 21.94 -5.17 -14.83
CA ALA A 417 21.59 -6.34 -15.62
C ALA A 417 20.14 -6.80 -15.35
N ALA A 418 19.73 -6.87 -14.08
CA ALA A 418 18.37 -7.24 -13.72
C ALA A 418 17.34 -6.22 -14.22
N ARG A 419 17.64 -4.92 -14.09
CA ARG A 419 16.80 -3.83 -14.56
C ARG A 419 16.66 -3.83 -16.08
N ALA A 420 17.75 -4.03 -16.81
CA ALA A 420 17.73 -4.16 -18.27
C ALA A 420 16.84 -5.33 -18.71
N LEU A 421 17.03 -6.51 -18.11
CA LEU A 421 16.23 -7.70 -18.42
C LEU A 421 14.73 -7.47 -18.18
N VAL A 422 14.35 -6.88 -17.04
CA VAL A 422 12.95 -6.55 -16.72
C VAL A 422 12.37 -5.60 -17.76
N HIS A 423 13.05 -4.49 -18.03
CA HIS A 423 12.54 -3.49 -18.96
C HIS A 423 12.47 -4.00 -20.40
N GLU A 424 13.52 -4.62 -20.91
CA GLU A 424 13.54 -5.20 -22.27
C GLU A 424 12.38 -6.17 -22.46
N THR A 425 12.24 -7.13 -21.53
CA THR A 425 11.18 -8.14 -21.59
C THR A 425 9.78 -7.52 -21.53
N PHE A 426 9.58 -6.53 -20.66
CA PHE A 426 8.26 -5.92 -20.45
C PHE A 426 7.91 -4.95 -21.59
N ASP A 427 8.87 -4.22 -22.12
CA ASP A 427 8.69 -3.33 -23.27
C ASP A 427 8.32 -4.16 -24.52
N GLU A 428 8.98 -5.31 -24.75
CA GLU A 428 8.62 -6.25 -25.82
C GLU A 428 7.18 -6.79 -25.67
N ALA A 429 6.81 -7.24 -24.46
CA ALA A 429 5.47 -7.73 -24.19
C ALA A 429 4.41 -6.63 -24.37
N TRP A 430 4.70 -5.42 -23.90
CA TRP A 430 3.83 -4.27 -24.07
C TRP A 430 3.63 -3.93 -25.55
N GLN A 431 4.71 -3.87 -26.34
CA GLN A 431 4.64 -3.56 -27.77
C GLN A 431 3.79 -4.57 -28.55
N ALA A 432 3.96 -5.87 -28.27
CA ALA A 432 3.13 -6.92 -28.88
C ALA A 432 1.64 -6.72 -28.55
N LEU A 433 1.31 -6.48 -27.28
CA LEU A 433 -0.06 -6.23 -26.86
C LEU A 433 -0.63 -4.94 -27.47
N ALA A 434 0.15 -3.86 -27.50
CA ALA A 434 -0.26 -2.58 -28.10
C ALA A 434 -0.49 -2.69 -29.62
N ALA A 435 0.20 -3.61 -30.31
CA ALA A 435 -0.03 -3.92 -31.72
C ALA A 435 -1.29 -4.78 -31.97
N GLY A 436 -1.94 -5.25 -30.90
CA GLY A 436 -3.10 -6.14 -30.98
C GLY A 436 -2.76 -7.63 -30.89
N ASP A 437 -1.48 -7.99 -30.84
CA ASP A 437 -1.03 -9.39 -30.83
C ASP A 437 -1.28 -10.06 -29.48
N GLN A 438 -1.42 -11.38 -29.49
CA GLN A 438 -1.42 -12.19 -28.27
C GLN A 438 0.02 -12.57 -27.91
N LEU A 439 0.36 -12.55 -26.62
CA LEU A 439 1.66 -13.05 -26.19
C LEU A 439 1.77 -14.56 -26.45
N SER A 440 2.94 -15.00 -26.84
CA SER A 440 3.30 -16.43 -26.82
C SER A 440 3.50 -16.93 -25.38
N ASP A 441 3.41 -18.25 -25.18
CA ASP A 441 3.76 -18.88 -23.89
C ASP A 441 5.18 -18.51 -23.45
N ARG A 442 6.11 -18.41 -24.40
CA ARG A 442 7.49 -18.03 -24.14
C ARG A 442 7.60 -16.59 -23.64
N GLN A 443 6.86 -15.64 -24.23
CA GLN A 443 6.84 -14.26 -23.77
C GLN A 443 6.21 -14.13 -22.37
N ARG A 444 5.11 -14.84 -22.10
CA ARG A 444 4.51 -14.91 -20.75
C ARG A 444 5.48 -15.47 -19.71
N ALA A 445 6.17 -16.56 -20.04
CA ALA A 445 7.21 -17.12 -19.18
C ALA A 445 8.39 -16.17 -19.00
N ALA A 446 8.76 -15.38 -20.02
CA ALA A 446 9.83 -14.40 -19.93
C ALA A 446 9.52 -13.29 -18.91
N ILE A 447 8.28 -12.79 -18.86
CA ILE A 447 7.84 -11.79 -17.85
C ILE A 447 8.12 -12.31 -16.44
N ALA A 448 7.65 -13.52 -16.14
CA ALA A 448 7.86 -14.15 -14.84
C ALA A 448 9.34 -14.45 -14.55
N MET A 449 10.09 -14.88 -15.56
CA MET A 449 11.53 -15.14 -15.47
C MET A 449 12.32 -13.87 -15.12
N ALA A 450 12.00 -12.73 -15.75
CA ALA A 450 12.66 -11.46 -15.49
C ALA A 450 12.39 -10.96 -14.06
N ALA A 451 11.12 -10.97 -13.61
CA ALA A 451 10.75 -10.59 -12.25
C ALA A 451 11.40 -11.51 -11.20
N GLY A 452 11.38 -12.83 -11.42
CA GLY A 452 12.03 -13.81 -10.54
C GLY A 452 13.55 -13.69 -10.50
N HIS A 453 14.18 -13.37 -11.63
CA HIS A 453 15.61 -13.07 -11.69
C HIS A 453 15.96 -11.84 -10.85
N ALA A 454 15.21 -10.75 -11.00
CA ALA A 454 15.41 -9.52 -10.24
C ALA A 454 15.31 -9.76 -8.73
N LEU A 455 14.32 -10.52 -8.26
CA LEU A 455 14.20 -10.88 -6.84
C LEU A 455 15.42 -11.66 -6.32
N ARG A 456 15.86 -12.68 -7.06
CA ARG A 456 16.99 -13.50 -6.65
C ARG A 456 18.28 -12.68 -6.58
N ARG A 457 18.54 -11.83 -7.57
CA ARG A 457 19.64 -10.86 -7.53
C ARG A 457 19.48 -9.87 -6.38
N GLY A 458 18.26 -9.44 -6.07
CA GLY A 458 17.96 -8.59 -4.92
C GLY A 458 18.39 -9.19 -3.59
N ARG A 459 18.12 -10.48 -3.36
CA ARG A 459 18.58 -11.20 -2.16
C ARG A 459 20.11 -11.26 -2.07
N GLU A 460 20.77 -11.59 -3.18
CA GLU A 460 22.22 -11.69 -3.26
C GLU A 460 22.90 -10.33 -3.00
N VAL A 461 22.40 -9.26 -3.63
CA VAL A 461 22.87 -7.88 -3.44
C VAL A 461 22.63 -7.41 -2.01
N ALA A 462 21.41 -7.52 -1.47
CA ALA A 462 21.11 -7.09 -0.11
C ALA A 462 21.98 -7.82 0.93
N THR A 463 22.25 -9.11 0.72
CA THR A 463 23.16 -9.89 1.58
C THR A 463 24.59 -9.36 1.51
N ALA A 464 25.11 -9.08 0.32
CA ALA A 464 26.45 -8.54 0.15
C ALA A 464 26.59 -7.14 0.77
N MET A 465 25.61 -6.27 0.56
CA MET A 465 25.60 -4.92 1.12
C MET A 465 25.52 -4.92 2.66
N LEU A 466 24.69 -5.79 3.25
CA LEU A 466 24.65 -5.94 4.71
C LEU A 466 26.00 -6.37 5.28
N ARG A 467 26.71 -7.28 4.61
CA ARG A 467 28.05 -7.73 5.03
C ARG A 467 29.06 -6.57 5.06
N LEU A 468 29.05 -5.69 4.06
CA LEU A 468 29.88 -4.46 4.08
C LEU A 468 29.53 -3.56 5.27
N GLY A 469 28.25 -3.54 5.68
CA GLY A 469 27.80 -2.76 6.82
C GLY A 469 28.43 -3.15 8.17
N GLY A 470 28.79 -4.41 8.34
CA GLY A 470 29.32 -4.96 9.58
C GLY A 470 28.32 -4.86 10.76
N THR A 471 28.83 -4.90 12.00
CA THR A 471 27.99 -4.93 13.22
C THR A 471 27.02 -3.74 13.33
N GLY A 472 27.44 -2.55 12.90
CA GLY A 472 26.59 -1.35 12.93
C GLY A 472 25.35 -1.45 12.05
N ALA A 473 25.39 -2.25 10.98
CA ALA A 473 24.26 -2.45 10.10
C ALA A 473 23.19 -3.40 10.66
N LEU A 474 23.45 -4.04 11.80
CA LEU A 474 22.48 -4.89 12.51
C LEU A 474 21.47 -4.08 13.33
N ASN A 475 21.72 -2.78 13.57
CA ASN A 475 20.79 -1.93 14.28
C ASN A 475 19.47 -1.82 13.51
N LEU A 476 18.33 -1.87 14.21
CA LEU A 476 17.00 -1.87 13.60
C LEU A 476 16.71 -0.59 12.79
N ASP A 477 17.32 0.52 13.15
CA ASP A 477 17.19 1.78 12.42
C ASP A 477 18.09 1.85 11.18
N HIS A 478 19.07 0.92 11.03
CA HIS A 478 19.95 0.90 9.88
C HIS A 478 19.20 0.39 8.63
N PRO A 479 19.29 1.07 7.48
CA PRO A 479 18.49 0.71 6.30
C PRO A 479 18.95 -0.58 5.60
N LEU A 480 20.24 -0.93 5.64
CA LEU A 480 20.76 -2.16 5.02
C LEU A 480 20.10 -3.46 5.56
N GLN A 481 19.91 -3.59 6.87
CA GLN A 481 19.22 -4.77 7.40
C GLN A 481 17.74 -4.79 7.03
N ARG A 482 17.11 -3.63 6.87
CA ARG A 482 15.73 -3.54 6.38
C ARG A 482 15.63 -4.00 4.93
N CYS A 483 16.54 -3.56 4.05
CA CYS A 483 16.63 -4.05 2.67
C CYS A 483 16.72 -5.59 2.61
N LEU A 484 17.59 -6.19 3.44
CA LEU A 484 17.69 -7.65 3.53
C LEU A 484 16.37 -8.29 3.97
N ARG A 485 15.80 -7.84 5.09
CA ARG A 485 14.58 -8.43 5.65
C ARG A 485 13.40 -8.30 4.68
N ASP A 486 13.24 -7.14 4.04
CA ASP A 486 12.16 -6.87 3.11
C ASP A 486 12.24 -7.76 1.87
N VAL A 487 13.42 -7.88 1.23
CA VAL A 487 13.56 -8.74 0.03
C VAL A 487 13.41 -10.23 0.36
N HIS A 488 13.82 -10.65 1.56
CA HIS A 488 13.62 -12.03 1.98
C HIS A 488 12.16 -12.34 2.30
N ALA A 489 11.45 -11.42 2.97
CA ALA A 489 10.01 -11.52 3.22
C ALA A 489 9.21 -11.52 1.91
N ALA A 490 9.49 -10.57 1.02
CA ALA A 490 8.87 -10.49 -0.31
C ALA A 490 9.03 -11.77 -1.12
N GLY A 491 10.21 -12.38 -1.08
CA GLY A 491 10.44 -13.61 -1.83
C GLY A 491 9.85 -14.88 -1.21
N GLN A 492 9.09 -14.78 -0.11
CA GLN A 492 8.18 -15.85 0.33
C GLN A 492 6.82 -15.78 -0.38
N HIS A 493 6.56 -14.71 -1.15
CA HIS A 493 5.34 -14.59 -1.92
C HIS A 493 5.21 -15.75 -2.90
N VAL A 494 4.02 -16.35 -2.98
CA VAL A 494 3.76 -17.54 -3.81
C VAL A 494 4.24 -17.35 -5.25
N GLY A 495 4.13 -16.12 -5.77
CA GLY A 495 4.54 -15.75 -7.12
C GLY A 495 6.02 -16.01 -7.44
N PHE A 496 6.87 -16.15 -6.41
CA PHE A 496 8.30 -16.45 -6.52
C PHE A 496 8.68 -17.85 -6.00
N GLY A 497 7.70 -18.71 -5.71
CA GLY A 497 7.94 -20.06 -5.22
C GLY A 497 8.67 -20.95 -6.22
N ASP A 498 9.46 -21.92 -5.71
CA ASP A 498 10.25 -22.82 -6.54
C ASP A 498 9.41 -23.67 -7.51
N ASP A 499 8.23 -24.04 -7.09
CA ASP A 499 7.24 -24.76 -7.89
C ASP A 499 6.79 -23.93 -9.12
N LEU A 500 6.54 -22.62 -8.94
CA LEU A 500 6.28 -21.72 -10.07
C LEU A 500 7.51 -21.52 -10.94
N ARG A 501 8.71 -21.41 -10.36
CA ARG A 501 9.97 -21.30 -11.11
C ARG A 501 10.19 -22.49 -12.04
N GLN A 502 9.95 -23.72 -11.57
CA GLN A 502 10.04 -24.92 -12.40
C GLN A 502 9.08 -24.85 -13.59
N ARG A 503 7.85 -24.40 -13.35
CA ARG A 503 6.83 -24.25 -14.40
C ARG A 503 7.15 -23.17 -15.42
N VAL A 504 7.62 -22.01 -14.97
CA VAL A 504 8.12 -20.95 -15.84
C VAL A 504 9.25 -21.49 -16.71
N GLY A 505 10.18 -22.27 -16.14
CA GLY A 505 11.25 -22.92 -16.89
C GLY A 505 10.75 -23.89 -17.96
N ARG A 506 9.79 -24.77 -17.64
CA ARG A 506 9.19 -25.70 -18.61
C ARG A 506 8.52 -24.96 -19.77
N THR A 507 7.69 -23.96 -19.44
CA THR A 507 6.98 -23.12 -20.41
C THR A 507 7.97 -22.39 -21.33
N PHE A 508 9.00 -21.78 -20.76
CA PHE A 508 10.02 -21.06 -21.51
C PHE A 508 10.80 -21.97 -22.47
N LEU A 509 11.05 -23.21 -22.08
CA LEU A 509 11.75 -24.23 -22.89
C LEU A 509 10.83 -24.98 -23.87
N GLY A 510 9.53 -24.66 -23.92
CA GLY A 510 8.56 -25.34 -24.79
C GLY A 510 8.28 -26.79 -24.38
N LEU A 511 8.52 -27.14 -23.12
CA LEU A 511 8.24 -28.48 -22.58
C LEU A 511 6.77 -28.58 -22.15
N GLU A 512 6.17 -29.76 -22.29
CA GLU A 512 4.80 -30.01 -21.82
C GLU A 512 4.63 -29.56 -20.35
N THR A 513 3.75 -28.62 -20.12
CA THR A 513 3.31 -28.26 -18.76
C THR A 513 2.04 -29.03 -18.46
N SER A 514 1.82 -29.40 -17.19
CA SER A 514 0.51 -29.92 -16.78
C SER A 514 -0.59 -28.90 -17.21
N PRO A 515 -1.75 -29.35 -17.72
CA PRO A 515 -2.80 -28.48 -18.27
C PRO A 515 -3.33 -27.37 -17.34
N ALA A 516 -3.02 -27.39 -16.04
CA ALA A 516 -3.46 -26.33 -15.09
C ALA A 516 -2.88 -24.96 -15.35
N LEU A 517 -1.87 -24.86 -16.21
CA LEU A 517 -0.85 -23.84 -16.07
C LEU A 517 -0.58 -23.08 -17.36
N HIS A 518 -1.43 -23.23 -18.39
CA HIS A 518 -1.48 -22.36 -19.57
C HIS A 518 -1.86 -20.89 -19.26
N GLN A 519 -1.89 -20.52 -17.98
CA GLN A 519 -2.27 -19.21 -17.46
C GLN A 519 -1.18 -18.60 -16.58
N VAL A 520 0.05 -19.10 -16.68
CA VAL A 520 1.26 -18.39 -16.26
C VAL A 520 1.57 -17.35 -17.32
#